data_AF-A0A949LKY0-F1
#
_entry.id   AF-A0A949LKY0-F1
#
_cell.length_a   1.000
_cell.length_b   1.000
_cell.length_c   1.000
_cell.angle_alpha   90.00
_cell.angle_beta   90.00
_cell.angle_gamma   90.00
#
_symmetry.space_group_name_H-M   'P 1'
#
loop_
_entity.id
_entity.type
_entity.pdbx_description
1 polymer ?
#
loop_
_entity_poly.entity_id
_entity_poly.type
_entity_poly.pdbx_seq_one_letter_code
_entity_poly.pdbx_strand_id
1 'polypeptide(L)'
;MPVYLPIAEMSVNAFEIMFLGVVVGFFSGLFGVGGGFLALPLLVFIGIPPTVAVTTQSCQILASSTAGVVSEWKRGRVDVPLALHMMAGGAGGLLFGLAIFHLLRFVGQIDFAIS
;
A
#
# COMPACT_ATOMS: atom_id res chain seq x y z
N MET A 1 22.60 -14.44 2.70
CA MET A 1 21.88 -15.23 3.74
C MET A 1 20.42 -15.30 3.33
N PRO A 2 19.92 -16.48 2.92
CA PRO A 2 18.52 -16.65 2.57
C PRO A 2 17.67 -16.58 3.83
N VAL A 3 16.62 -15.76 3.79
CA VAL A 3 15.60 -15.65 4.83
C VAL A 3 14.34 -16.31 4.29
N TYR A 4 13.83 -17.30 5.02
CA TYR A 4 12.57 -17.94 4.68
C TYR A 4 11.41 -17.06 5.14
N LEU A 5 10.55 -16.68 4.20
CA LEU A 5 9.32 -15.94 4.46
C LEU A 5 8.19 -16.96 4.63
N PRO A 6 7.74 -17.27 5.86
CA PRO A 6 6.73 -18.31 6.09
C PRO A 6 5.36 -17.97 5.51
N ILE A 7 5.06 -16.68 5.35
CA ILE A 7 3.79 -16.18 4.82
C ILE A 7 3.79 -16.18 3.28
N ALA A 8 4.96 -16.04 2.66
CA ALA A 8 5.13 -16.06 1.20
C ALA A 8 5.63 -17.42 0.67
N GLU A 9 5.85 -18.40 1.57
CA GLU A 9 6.38 -19.74 1.29
C GLU A 9 7.63 -19.75 0.39
N MET A 10 8.46 -18.71 0.50
CA MET A 10 9.63 -18.52 -0.36
C MET A 10 10.85 -18.07 0.43
N SER A 11 12.02 -18.46 -0.03
CA SER A 11 13.30 -17.95 0.47
C SER A 11 13.77 -16.76 -0.36
N VAL A 12 14.03 -15.63 0.28
CA VAL A 12 14.55 -14.42 -0.37
C VAL A 12 15.87 -14.04 0.28
N ASN A 13 16.80 -13.46 -0.47
CA ASN A 13 18.04 -12.96 0.10
C ASN A 13 17.78 -11.75 1.01
N ALA A 14 18.29 -11.80 2.24
CA ALA A 14 18.19 -10.67 3.17
C ALA A 14 18.71 -9.34 2.59
N PHE A 15 19.78 -9.41 1.80
CA PHE A 15 20.39 -8.25 1.15
C PHE A 15 19.47 -7.60 0.12
N GLU A 16 18.70 -8.38 -0.63
CA GLU A 16 17.75 -7.86 -1.62
C GLU A 16 16.62 -7.11 -0.92
N ILE A 17 16.02 -7.69 0.12
CA ILE A 17 14.95 -7.04 0.91
C ILE A 17 15.46 -5.76 1.56
N MET A 18 16.66 -5.78 2.12
CA MET A 18 17.24 -4.61 2.77
C MET A 18 17.51 -3.48 1.78
N PHE A 19 18.09 -3.80 0.61
CA PHE A 19 18.31 -2.83 -0.46
C PHE A 19 16.98 -2.24 -0.94
N LEU A 20 15.98 -3.09 -1.16
CA LEU A 20 14.63 -2.68 -1.55
C LEU A 20 14.03 -1.72 -0.51
N GLY A 21 14.14 -2.06 0.78
CA GLY A 21 13.64 -1.25 1.88
C GLY A 21 14.28 0.13 1.93
N VAL A 22 15.59 0.23 1.67
CA VAL A 22 16.30 1.51 1.59
C VAL A 22 15.81 2.34 0.41
N VAL A 23 15.74 1.74 -0.79
CA VAL A 23 15.29 2.42 -2.01
C VAL A 23 13.86 2.92 -1.86
N VAL A 24 12.95 2.04 -1.46
CA VAL A 24 11.54 2.37 -1.23
C VAL A 24 11.42 3.43 -0.13
N GLY A 25 12.13 3.27 1.00
CA GLY A 25 12.09 4.22 2.11
C GLY A 25 12.56 5.61 1.70
N PHE A 26 13.65 5.69 0.93
CA PHE A 26 14.18 6.95 0.42
C PHE A 26 13.17 7.67 -0.50
N PHE A 27 12.66 6.98 -1.52
CA PHE A 27 11.70 7.57 -2.45
C PHE A 27 10.36 7.87 -1.77
N SER A 28 9.88 6.98 -0.89
CA SER A 28 8.68 7.19 -0.09
C SER A 28 8.79 8.43 0.79
N GLY A 29 9.95 8.65 1.42
CA GLY A 29 10.21 9.82 2.24
C GLY A 29 10.26 11.11 1.41
N LEU A 30 10.82 11.04 0.20
CA LEU A 30 10.92 12.18 -0.71
C LEU A 30 9.55 12.62 -1.24
N PHE A 31 8.71 11.67 -1.66
CA PHE A 31 7.40 11.97 -2.24
C PHE A 31 6.29 12.12 -1.19
N GLY A 32 6.49 11.61 0.03
CA GLY A 32 5.47 11.68 1.10
C GLY A 32 4.24 10.80 0.86
N VAL A 33 4.28 9.85 -0.08
CA VAL A 33 3.12 9.04 -0.53
C VAL A 33 2.97 7.72 0.25
N GLY A 34 3.75 7.51 1.32
CA GLY A 34 3.61 6.34 2.20
C GLY A 34 4.09 4.99 1.62
N GLY A 35 4.87 5.02 0.54
CA GLY A 35 5.69 3.89 0.05
C GLY A 35 4.95 2.81 -0.74
N GLY A 36 3.62 2.75 -0.60
CA GLY A 36 2.75 1.76 -1.23
C GLY A 36 2.85 1.66 -2.75
N PHE A 37 3.03 2.80 -3.43
CA PHE A 37 3.08 2.85 -4.89
C PHE A 37 4.32 2.12 -5.46
N LEU A 38 5.45 2.15 -4.76
CA LEU A 38 6.69 1.51 -5.21
C LEU A 38 6.88 0.12 -4.64
N ALA A 39 6.57 -0.09 -3.36
CA ALA A 39 6.92 -1.36 -2.74
C ALA A 39 6.01 -2.52 -3.17
N LEU A 40 4.74 -2.29 -3.53
CA LEU A 40 3.91 -3.36 -4.09
C LEU A 40 4.51 -3.97 -5.38
N PRO A 41 4.77 -3.20 -6.46
CA PRO A 41 5.34 -3.77 -7.68
C PRO A 41 6.74 -4.34 -7.47
N LEU A 42 7.57 -3.72 -6.63
CA LEU A 42 8.91 -4.21 -6.34
C LEU A 42 8.90 -5.57 -5.61
N LEU A 43 8.01 -5.76 -4.63
CA LEU A 43 7.87 -7.06 -3.95
C LEU A 43 7.37 -8.14 -4.92
N VAL A 44 6.40 -7.80 -5.79
CA VAL A 44 5.89 -8.72 -6.82
C VAL A 44 6.99 -9.09 -7.83
N PHE A 45 7.86 -8.15 -8.22
CA PHE A 45 8.98 -8.44 -9.12
C PHE A 45 10.02 -9.40 -8.54
N ILE A 46 10.16 -9.45 -7.22
CA ILE A 46 11.05 -10.40 -6.52
C ILE A 46 10.39 -11.78 -6.37
N GLY A 47 9.13 -11.92 -6.81
CA GLY A 47 8.39 -13.18 -6.81
C GLY A 47 7.51 -13.39 -5.58
N ILE A 48 7.34 -12.36 -4.74
CA ILE A 48 6.42 -12.44 -3.59
C ILE A 48 4.98 -12.47 -4.11
N PRO A 49 4.13 -13.41 -3.66
CA PRO A 49 2.73 -13.47 -4.07
C PRO A 49 2.02 -12.12 -3.87
N PRO A 50 1.25 -11.63 -4.86
CA PRO A 50 0.57 -10.34 -4.77
C PRO A 50 -0.34 -10.20 -3.55
N THR A 51 -0.98 -11.29 -3.13
CA THR A 51 -1.84 -11.33 -1.93
C THR A 51 -1.07 -10.99 -0.65
N VAL A 52 0.16 -11.49 -0.51
CA VAL A 52 1.03 -11.20 0.63
C VAL A 52 1.56 -9.77 0.52
N ALA A 53 2.02 -9.38 -0.67
CA ALA A 53 2.58 -8.05 -0.91
C ALA A 53 1.57 -6.93 -0.62
N VAL A 54 0.33 -7.03 -1.11
CA VAL A 54 -0.74 -6.04 -0.86
C VAL A 54 -1.02 -5.89 0.64
N THR A 55 -1.06 -7.01 1.38
CA THR A 55 -1.35 -7.00 2.81
C THR A 55 -0.22 -6.31 3.60
N THR A 56 1.04 -6.66 3.31
CA THR A 56 2.20 -6.02 3.94
C THR A 56 2.24 -4.52 3.65
N GLN A 57 1.96 -4.13 2.40
CA GLN A 57 1.95 -2.73 1.98
C GLN A 57 0.86 -1.91 2.66
N SER A 58 -0.33 -2.49 2.85
CA SER A 58 -1.43 -1.82 3.54
C SER A 58 -1.04 -1.41 4.96
N CYS A 59 -0.37 -2.29 5.71
CA CYS A 59 0.15 -1.98 7.04
C CYS A 59 1.19 -0.85 7.04
N GLN A 60 2.07 -0.84 6.03
CA GLN A 60 3.10 0.21 5.89
C GLN A 60 2.49 1.58 5.57
N ILE A 61 1.50 1.63 4.67
CA ILE A 61 0.79 2.87 4.33
C ILE A 61 0.04 3.40 5.56
N LEU A 62 -0.63 2.54 6.32
CA LEU A 62 -1.32 2.94 7.56
C LEU A 62 -0.34 3.56 8.56
N ALA A 63 0.76 2.87 8.86
CA ALA A 63 1.76 3.36 9.82
C ALA A 63 2.36 4.71 9.39
N SER A 64 2.73 4.85 8.12
CA SER A 64 3.32 6.09 7.59
C SER A 64 2.30 7.25 7.56
N SER A 65 1.05 6.97 7.19
CA SER A 65 -0.03 7.97 7.16
C SER A 65 -0.36 8.47 8.57
N THR A 66 -0.49 7.56 9.54
CA THR A 66 -0.71 7.93 10.94
C THR A 66 0.46 8.75 11.48
N ALA A 67 1.71 8.36 11.21
CA ALA A 67 2.88 9.12 11.63
C ALA A 67 2.90 10.53 11.00
N GLY A 68 2.55 10.64 9.72
CA GLY A 68 2.46 11.92 9.01
C GLY A 68 1.42 12.86 9.63
N VAL A 69 0.21 12.36 9.88
CA VAL A 69 -0.85 13.13 10.53
C VAL A 69 -0.44 13.57 11.93
N VAL A 70 0.13 12.67 12.75
CA VAL A 70 0.60 13.01 14.11
C VAL A 70 1.70 14.08 14.08
N SER A 71 2.63 13.99 13.13
CA SER A 71 3.69 14.98 12.97
C SER A 71 3.15 16.37 12.65
N GLU A 72 2.26 16.48 11.66
CA GLU A 72 1.69 17.76 11.26
C GLU A 72 0.67 18.31 12.29
N TRP A 73 0.00 17.42 13.02
CA TRP A 73 -0.88 17.80 14.13
C TRP A 73 -0.11 18.49 15.24
N LYS A 74 1.06 17.94 15.63
CA LYS A 74 1.96 18.56 16.61
C LYS A 74 2.49 19.92 16.17
N ARG A 75 2.57 20.17 14.86
CA ARG A 75 3.01 21.45 14.27
C ARG A 75 1.88 22.46 14.11
N GLY A 76 0.63 22.10 14.45
CA GLY A 76 -0.55 22.96 14.32
C GLY A 76 -0.93 23.26 12.87
N ARG A 77 -0.53 22.41 11.91
CA ARG A 77 -0.72 22.63 10.46
C ARG A 77 -1.84 21.78 9.85
N VAL A 78 -2.66 21.15 10.70
CA VAL A 78 -3.76 20.29 10.23
C VAL A 78 -5.03 21.11 10.10
N ASP A 79 -5.49 21.26 8.86
CA ASP A 79 -6.82 21.77 8.55
C ASP A 79 -7.85 20.63 8.70
N VAL A 80 -8.52 20.60 9.86
CA VAL A 80 -9.49 19.56 10.22
C VAL A 80 -10.71 19.56 9.28
N PRO A 81 -11.32 20.72 8.94
CA PRO A 81 -12.37 20.76 7.92
C PRO A 81 -11.97 20.13 6.59
N LEU A 82 -10.79 20.48 6.06
CA LEU A 82 -10.30 19.92 4.79
C LEU A 82 -10.04 18.42 4.92
N ALA A 83 -9.39 17.99 6.01
CA ALA A 83 -9.13 16.58 6.29
C ALA A 83 -10.42 15.75 6.30
N LEU A 84 -11.50 16.25 6.91
CA LEU A 84 -12.77 15.56 6.96
C LEU A 84 -13.40 15.38 5.58
N HIS A 85 -13.36 16.42 4.73
CA HIS A 85 -13.85 16.33 3.34
C HIS A 85 -13.03 15.32 2.53
N MET A 86 -11.71 15.30 2.69
CA MET A 86 -10.84 14.32 2.02
C MET A 86 -11.12 12.90 2.50
N MET A 87 -11.34 12.69 3.81
CA MET A 87 -11.71 11.39 4.37
C MET A 87 -13.06 10.90 3.86
N ALA A 88 -14.06 11.77 3.81
CA ALA A 88 -15.39 11.43 3.28
C ALA A 88 -15.32 11.06 1.78
N GLY A 89 -14.58 11.84 0.99
CA GLY A 89 -14.34 11.54 -0.44
C GLY A 89 -13.59 10.24 -0.64
N GLY A 90 -12.54 9.98 0.16
CA GLY A 90 -11.77 8.73 0.10
C GLY A 90 -12.58 7.50 0.49
N ALA A 91 -13.36 7.58 1.58
CA ALA A 91 -14.26 6.51 2.00
C ALA A 91 -15.35 6.23 0.96
N GLY A 92 -15.97 7.29 0.43
CA GLY A 92 -16.95 7.18 -0.65
C GLY A 92 -16.36 6.55 -1.91
N GLY A 93 -15.17 6.97 -2.34
CA GLY A 93 -14.46 6.40 -3.48
C GLY A 93 -14.10 4.92 -3.29
N LEU A 94 -13.65 4.53 -2.09
CA LEU A 94 -13.37 3.13 -1.74
C LEU A 94 -14.64 2.27 -1.86
N LEU A 95 -15.74 2.70 -1.24
CA LEU A 95 -17.01 1.97 -1.27
C LEU A 95 -17.56 1.87 -2.69
N PHE A 96 -17.46 2.95 -3.47
CA PHE A 96 -17.87 2.97 -4.87
C PHE A 96 -17.03 2.02 -5.72
N GLY A 97 -15.70 2.00 -5.54
CA GLY A 97 -14.80 1.07 -6.22
C GLY A 97 -15.12 -0.39 -5.86
N LEU A 98 -15.40 -0.68 -4.59
CA LEU A 98 -15.83 -2.00 -4.13
C LEU A 98 -17.18 -2.41 -4.74
N ALA A 99 -18.14 -1.48 -4.82
CA ALA A 99 -19.44 -1.73 -5.45
C ALA A 99 -19.30 -2.07 -6.93
N ILE A 100 -18.46 -1.32 -7.66
CA ILE A 100 -18.12 -1.61 -9.06
C ILE A 100 -17.46 -2.99 -9.16
N PHE A 101 -16.46 -3.28 -8.33
CA PHE A 101 -15.77 -4.57 -8.34
C PHE A 101 -16.74 -5.74 -8.10
N HIS A 102 -17.66 -5.59 -7.15
CA HIS A 102 -18.70 -6.59 -6.89
C HIS A 102 -19.69 -6.74 -8.05
N LEU A 103 -20.05 -5.64 -8.73
CA LEU A 103 -20.89 -5.68 -9.92
C LEU A 103 -20.20 -6.44 -11.06
N LEU A 104 -18.93 -6.13 -11.35
CA LEU A 104 -18.13 -6.83 -12.36
C LEU A 104 -17.99 -8.32 -12.02
N ARG A 105 -17.86 -8.65 -10.73
CA ARG A 105 -17.87 -10.02 -10.21
C ARG A 105 -19.17 -10.75 -10.47
N PHE A 106 -20.30 -10.08 -10.26
CA PHE A 106 -21.62 -10.66 -10.46
C PHE A 106 -21.93 -10.93 -11.93
N VAL A 107 -21.49 -10.04 -12.83
CA VAL A 107 -21.69 -10.17 -14.29
C VAL A 107 -20.78 -11.26 -14.91
N GLY A 108 -19.84 -11.80 -14.15
CA GLY A 108 -18.92 -12.85 -14.63
C GLY A 108 -17.84 -12.34 -15.60
N GLN A 109 -17.66 -11.02 -15.68
CA GLN A 109 -16.69 -10.37 -16.58
C GLN A 109 -15.34 -10.05 -15.92
N ILE A 110 -15.07 -10.56 -14.72
CA ILE A 110 -13.80 -10.29 -14.02
C ILE A 110 -12.62 -10.78 -14.88
N ASP A 111 -12.73 -11.96 -15.46
CA ASP A 111 -11.66 -12.55 -16.26
C ASP A 111 -11.37 -11.73 -17.54
N PHE A 112 -12.36 -11.01 -18.08
CA PHE A 112 -12.17 -10.12 -19.23
C PHE A 112 -11.61 -8.75 -18.85
N ALA A 113 -11.86 -8.28 -17.61
CA ALA A 113 -11.40 -6.98 -17.12
C ALA A 113 -10.00 -7.04 -16.46
N ILE A 114 -9.57 -8.22 -16.01
CA ILE A 114 -8.28 -8.44 -15.32
C ILE A 114 -7.25 -9.15 -16.23
N SER A 115 -7.67 -9.76 -17.35
CA SER A 115 -6.76 -10.26 -18.39
C SER A 115 -6.06 -9.13 -19.15
#